data_AF-A0A7S0J4Z0-F1
#
_entry.id   AF-A0A7S0J4Z0-F1
#
_cell.length_a   1.000
_cell.length_b   1.000
_cell.length_c   1.000
_cell.angle_alpha   90.00
_cell.angle_beta   90.00
_cell.angle_gamma   90.00
#
_symmetry.space_group_name_H-M   'P 1'
#
loop_
_entity.id
_entity.type
_entity.pdbx_description
1 polymer ?
#
loop_
_entity_poly.entity_id
_entity_poly.type
_entity_poly.pdbx_seq_one_letter_code
_entity_poly.pdbx_strand_id
1 'polypeptide(L)'
;VRIAAQAVHGLAGYSSAGHMVGVKRFERALHALSTSSVEAPCVVQHPLSAAPSLGISWSELHPAIHPTAAGVPAARATRKCWQIESVLHLAMLLADEEHAHVVDFAGGSGALGVPLAALLPASRVTIVDVNATSLEIAQRRAESAHLTNLSTWQGHISDFEDSFSLGVSLHACGAASDLAMKACIAA
;
A
#
# COMPACT_ATOMS: atom_id res chain seq x y z
N VAL A 1 -26.16 -8.05 -20.09
CA VAL A 1 -25.11 -9.08 -20.30
C VAL A 1 -24.90 -9.79 -18.97
N ARG A 2 -25.20 -11.11 -18.91
CA ARG A 2 -25.01 -11.93 -17.71
C ARG A 2 -23.52 -12.14 -17.51
N ILE A 3 -22.93 -11.55 -16.47
CA ILE A 3 -21.53 -11.85 -16.10
C ILE A 3 -21.57 -13.05 -15.15
N ALA A 4 -20.85 -14.08 -15.55
CA ALA A 4 -20.85 -15.41 -14.98
C ALA A 4 -20.30 -15.43 -13.54
N ALA A 5 -20.97 -16.22 -12.72
CA ALA A 5 -20.55 -16.66 -11.39
C ALA A 5 -19.30 -17.57 -11.47
N GLN A 6 -18.13 -17.00 -11.78
CA GLN A 6 -16.88 -17.77 -11.94
C GLN A 6 -15.79 -17.46 -10.91
N ALA A 7 -16.10 -16.79 -9.79
CA ALA A 7 -15.12 -16.53 -8.73
C ALA A 7 -15.22 -17.45 -7.50
N VAL A 8 -16.03 -18.53 -7.52
CA VAL A 8 -16.25 -19.38 -6.32
C VAL A 8 -15.61 -20.78 -6.44
N HIS A 9 -14.93 -21.11 -7.53
CA HIS A 9 -14.29 -22.43 -7.69
C HIS A 9 -12.86 -22.53 -7.13
N GLY A 10 -12.59 -21.88 -5.98
CA GLY A 10 -11.29 -21.96 -5.30
C GLY A 10 -11.33 -22.34 -3.82
N LEU A 11 -12.50 -22.42 -3.19
CA LEU A 11 -12.64 -22.74 -1.76
C LEU A 11 -13.24 -24.13 -1.58
N ALA A 12 -12.51 -25.16 -2.00
CA ALA A 12 -12.87 -26.54 -1.72
C ALA A 12 -12.60 -26.85 -0.23
N GLY A 13 -13.67 -26.91 0.56
CA GLY A 13 -13.65 -27.33 1.95
C GLY A 13 -15.07 -27.62 2.43
N TYR A 14 -15.71 -28.64 1.85
CA TYR A 14 -17.00 -29.15 2.35
C TYR A 14 -16.77 -30.42 3.17
N SER A 15 -17.24 -30.40 4.42
CA SER A 15 -17.59 -31.61 5.18
C SER A 15 -19.11 -31.67 5.29
N SER A 16 -19.66 -32.89 5.17
CA SER A 16 -21.07 -33.25 5.03
C SER A 16 -21.93 -33.07 6.30
N ALA A 17 -21.59 -32.12 7.17
CA ALA A 17 -22.32 -31.86 8.41
C ALA A 17 -22.39 -30.36 8.72
N GLY A 18 -23.18 -29.63 7.94
CA GLY A 18 -24.02 -28.52 8.42
C GLY A 18 -23.46 -27.41 9.30
N HIS A 19 -22.16 -27.10 9.38
CA HIS A 19 -21.67 -25.91 10.12
C HIS A 19 -20.43 -25.22 9.50
N MET A 20 -20.64 -23.91 9.24
CA MET A 20 -19.73 -22.78 9.02
C MET A 20 -18.77 -22.77 7.82
N VAL A 21 -19.21 -22.12 6.74
CA VAL A 21 -18.33 -21.52 5.72
C VAL A 21 -17.70 -20.23 6.29
N GLY A 22 -16.37 -20.23 6.39
CA GLY A 22 -15.55 -19.06 6.72
C GLY A 22 -15.05 -18.99 8.18
N VAL A 23 -13.76 -19.20 8.40
CA VAL A 23 -13.13 -19.09 9.74
C VAL A 23 -13.10 -17.63 10.20
N LYS A 24 -13.01 -16.68 9.25
CA LYS A 24 -12.91 -15.25 9.51
C LYS A 24 -14.27 -14.54 9.43
N ARG A 25 -14.43 -13.47 10.22
CA ARG A 25 -15.68 -12.70 10.31
C ARG A 25 -16.16 -12.18 8.95
N PHE A 26 -15.25 -11.81 8.05
CA PHE A 26 -15.61 -11.31 6.72
C PHE A 26 -16.19 -12.40 5.80
N GLU A 27 -15.67 -13.63 5.87
CA GLU A 27 -16.14 -14.75 5.05
C GLU A 27 -17.57 -15.14 5.45
N ARG A 28 -17.86 -15.11 6.75
CA ARG A 28 -19.22 -15.27 7.28
C ARG A 28 -20.16 -14.16 6.84
N ALA A 29 -19.68 -12.92 6.82
CA ALA A 29 -20.47 -11.77 6.34
C ALA A 29 -20.79 -11.88 4.85
N LEU A 30 -19.85 -12.32 4.01
CA LEU A 30 -20.08 -12.56 2.58
C LEU A 30 -21.10 -13.68 2.36
N HIS A 31 -21.02 -14.78 3.10
CA HIS A 31 -22.01 -15.85 3.04
C HIS A 31 -23.40 -15.39 3.51
N ALA A 32 -23.46 -14.60 4.58
CA ALA A 32 -24.71 -14.01 5.06
C ALA A 32 -25.33 -13.08 4.01
N LEU A 33 -24.52 -12.25 3.35
CA LEU A 33 -24.98 -11.40 2.25
C LEU A 33 -25.51 -12.23 1.07
N SER A 34 -24.81 -13.30 0.66
CA SER A 34 -25.22 -14.15 -0.47
C SER A 34 -26.51 -14.94 -0.22
N THR A 35 -26.93 -15.07 1.04
CA THR A 35 -28.15 -15.79 1.45
C THR A 35 -29.25 -14.86 1.97
N SER A 36 -28.96 -13.57 2.11
CA SER A 36 -29.92 -12.56 2.55
C SER A 36 -30.68 -11.95 1.38
N SER A 37 -31.82 -11.32 1.68
CA SER A 37 -32.53 -10.42 0.78
C SER A 37 -31.94 -9.00 0.75
N VAL A 38 -30.79 -8.78 1.41
CA VAL A 38 -30.06 -7.52 1.31
C VAL A 38 -29.41 -7.46 -0.07
N GLU A 39 -29.75 -6.42 -0.83
CA GLU A 39 -29.17 -6.20 -2.14
C GLU A 39 -27.64 -6.06 -1.99
N ALA A 40 -26.89 -6.94 -2.64
CA ALA A 40 -25.44 -6.87 -2.60
C ALA A 40 -25.00 -5.52 -3.21
N PRO A 41 -24.01 -4.83 -2.62
CA PRO A 41 -23.51 -3.61 -3.21
C PRO A 41 -23.06 -3.88 -4.64
N CYS A 42 -23.63 -3.13 -5.59
CA CYS A 42 -23.24 -3.22 -6.99
C CYS A 42 -21.79 -2.76 -7.10
N VAL A 43 -20.88 -3.70 -7.35
CA VAL A 43 -19.50 -3.36 -7.73
C VAL A 43 -19.55 -2.99 -9.21
N VAL A 44 -19.93 -1.75 -9.48
CA VAL A 44 -19.75 -1.18 -10.81
C VAL A 44 -18.24 -1.08 -11.03
N GLN A 45 -17.73 -1.63 -12.14
CA GLN A 45 -16.36 -1.30 -12.55
C GLN A 45 -16.25 0.22 -12.59
N HIS A 46 -15.30 0.76 -11.82
CA HIS A 46 -15.10 2.19 -11.75
C HIS A 46 -14.92 2.74 -13.20
N PRO A 47 -15.51 3.88 -13.57
CA PRO A 47 -15.38 4.42 -14.94
C PRO A 47 -13.93 4.60 -15.43
N LEU A 48 -12.97 4.65 -14.49
CA LEU A 48 -11.53 4.71 -14.73
C LEU A 48 -10.83 3.32 -14.68
N SER A 49 -11.57 2.21 -14.72
CA SER A 49 -11.05 0.84 -14.56
C SER A 49 -10.19 0.34 -15.72
N ALA A 50 -9.98 1.14 -16.76
CA ALA A 50 -8.95 0.90 -17.78
C ALA A 50 -7.54 1.34 -17.29
N ALA A 51 -7.32 1.37 -15.97
CA ALA A 51 -6.03 1.73 -15.40
C ALA A 51 -4.97 0.71 -15.89
N PRO A 52 -3.88 1.16 -16.53
CA PRO A 52 -2.83 0.26 -16.97
C PRO A 52 -2.24 -0.43 -15.73
N SER A 53 -2.10 -1.75 -15.77
CA SER A 53 -1.32 -2.43 -14.74
C SER A 53 0.11 -1.92 -14.82
N LEU A 54 0.67 -1.47 -13.70
CA LEU A 54 2.08 -1.05 -13.64
C LEU A 54 3.04 -2.16 -14.09
N GLY A 55 2.62 -3.42 -14.02
CA GLY A 55 3.43 -4.56 -14.46
C GLY A 55 4.75 -4.66 -13.70
N ILE A 56 4.76 -4.30 -12.41
CA ILE A 56 5.99 -4.30 -11.61
C ILE A 56 6.52 -5.72 -11.47
N SER A 57 7.62 -6.01 -12.17
CA SER A 57 8.39 -7.23 -11.98
C SER A 57 9.22 -7.14 -10.70
N TRP A 58 8.59 -7.37 -9.54
CA TRP A 58 9.24 -7.30 -8.23
C TRP A 58 10.51 -8.15 -8.10
N SER A 59 10.62 -9.25 -8.84
CA SER A 59 11.80 -10.11 -8.90
C SER A 59 12.97 -9.53 -9.69
N GLU A 60 12.72 -8.56 -10.56
CA GLU A 60 13.75 -7.88 -11.35
C GLU A 60 14.33 -6.66 -10.61
N LEU A 61 13.62 -6.16 -9.59
CA LEU A 61 14.10 -5.08 -8.72
C LEU A 61 15.13 -5.59 -7.72
N HIS A 62 15.99 -4.69 -7.24
CA HIS A 62 16.96 -5.00 -6.18
C HIS A 62 16.24 -5.58 -4.95
N PRO A 63 16.73 -6.67 -4.31
CA PRO A 63 16.04 -7.33 -3.20
C PRO A 63 15.71 -6.42 -2.00
N ALA A 64 16.52 -5.39 -1.77
CA ALA A 64 16.27 -4.40 -0.72
C ALA A 64 15.02 -3.54 -0.99
N ILE A 65 14.57 -3.42 -2.25
CA ILE A 65 13.35 -2.69 -2.61
C ILE A 65 12.11 -3.50 -2.22
N HIS A 66 12.17 -4.82 -2.31
CA HIS A 66 11.04 -5.70 -2.02
C HIS A 66 10.56 -5.52 -0.56
N PRO A 67 9.23 -5.47 -0.29
CA PRO A 67 8.71 -5.18 1.05
C PRO A 67 9.08 -6.21 2.13
N THR A 68 9.50 -7.43 1.76
CA THR A 68 10.03 -8.40 2.74
C THR A 68 11.28 -7.91 3.44
N ALA A 69 12.11 -7.09 2.77
CA ALA A 69 13.27 -6.45 3.40
C ALA A 69 12.87 -5.42 4.48
N ALA A 70 11.61 -4.98 4.50
CA ALA A 70 11.05 -4.14 5.56
C ALA A 70 10.56 -4.93 6.79
N GLY A 71 10.80 -6.25 6.85
CA GLY A 71 10.28 -7.12 7.92
C GLY A 71 8.86 -7.66 7.67
N VAL A 72 8.34 -7.53 6.44
CA VAL A 72 7.04 -8.11 6.07
C VAL A 72 7.17 -9.63 5.99
N PRO A 73 6.36 -10.41 6.77
CA PRO A 73 6.42 -11.86 6.72
C PRO A 73 6.12 -12.39 5.32
N ALA A 74 6.83 -13.43 4.88
CA ALA A 74 6.69 -14.02 3.55
C ALA A 74 5.23 -14.36 3.18
N ALA A 75 4.45 -14.90 4.12
CA ALA A 75 3.03 -15.21 3.95
C ALA A 75 2.13 -13.99 3.66
N ARG A 76 2.65 -12.77 3.83
CA ARG A 76 1.97 -11.49 3.56
C ARG A 76 2.62 -10.69 2.42
N ALA A 77 3.76 -11.15 1.88
CA ALA A 77 4.55 -10.43 0.89
C ALA A 77 3.73 -10.04 -0.33
N THR A 78 3.09 -11.02 -1.00
CA THR A 78 2.29 -10.77 -2.21
C THR A 78 1.18 -9.75 -1.97
N ARG A 79 0.43 -9.88 -0.88
CA ARG A 79 -0.63 -8.92 -0.54
C ARG A 79 -0.08 -7.52 -0.25
N LYS A 80 1.13 -7.43 0.30
CA LYS A 80 1.80 -6.16 0.53
C LYS A 80 2.25 -5.52 -0.78
N CYS A 81 2.78 -6.30 -1.72
CA CYS A 81 3.11 -5.81 -3.07
C CYS A 81 1.87 -5.19 -3.75
N TRP A 82 0.72 -5.87 -3.73
CA TRP A 82 -0.52 -5.33 -4.32
C TRP A 82 -1.00 -4.02 -3.68
N GLN A 83 -0.82 -3.89 -2.36
CA GLN A 83 -1.11 -2.65 -1.65
C GLN A 83 -0.18 -1.51 -2.09
N ILE A 84 1.12 -1.81 -2.23
CA ILE A 84 2.12 -0.84 -2.68
C ILE A 84 1.86 -0.44 -4.14
N GLU A 85 1.58 -1.40 -5.02
CA GLU A 85 1.22 -1.16 -6.43
C GLU A 85 0.04 -0.18 -6.56
N SER A 86 -0.97 -0.33 -5.70
CA SER A 86 -2.15 0.55 -5.71
C SER A 86 -1.79 2.00 -5.38
N VAL A 87 -0.95 2.21 -4.35
CA VAL A 87 -0.50 3.55 -3.96
C VAL A 87 0.48 4.12 -4.98
N LEU A 88 1.40 3.30 -5.48
CA LEU A 88 2.39 3.70 -6.47
C LEU A 88 1.72 4.16 -7.76
N HIS A 89 0.65 3.49 -8.20
CA HIS A 89 -0.09 3.88 -9.40
C HIS A 89 -0.67 5.28 -9.27
N LEU A 90 -1.27 5.59 -8.12
CA LEU A 90 -1.77 6.93 -7.83
C LEU A 90 -0.62 7.94 -7.72
N ALA A 91 0.49 7.56 -7.07
CA ALA A 91 1.64 8.43 -6.94
C ALA A 91 2.25 8.78 -8.31
N MET A 92 2.37 7.82 -9.23
CA MET A 92 2.85 8.06 -10.59
C MET A 92 1.93 8.95 -11.42
N LEU A 93 0.62 8.89 -11.19
CA LEU A 93 -0.35 9.76 -11.85
C LEU A 93 -0.36 11.19 -11.28
N LEU A 94 -0.04 11.35 -10.00
CA LEU A 94 -0.11 12.63 -9.29
C LEU A 94 1.25 13.34 -9.22
N ALA A 95 2.35 12.61 -9.29
CA ALA A 95 3.71 13.13 -9.34
C ALA A 95 4.10 13.60 -10.76
N ASP A 96 3.18 14.33 -11.41
CA ASP A 96 3.29 14.82 -12.79
C ASP A 96 4.33 15.95 -12.94
N GLU A 97 4.73 16.56 -11.81
CA GLU A 97 5.85 17.47 -11.74
C GLU A 97 7.16 16.67 -11.76
N GLU A 98 7.98 16.83 -12.81
CA GLU A 98 9.40 16.48 -12.75
C GLU A 98 9.95 17.09 -11.44
N HIS A 99 10.37 16.25 -10.48
CA HIS A 99 10.84 16.64 -9.14
C HIS A 99 9.78 16.82 -8.04
N ALA A 100 8.65 16.12 -8.10
CA ALA A 100 7.74 16.01 -6.94
C ALA A 100 8.48 15.60 -5.65
N HIS A 101 8.14 16.22 -4.53
CA HIS A 101 8.57 15.77 -3.21
C HIS A 101 7.44 14.94 -2.60
N VAL A 102 7.68 13.63 -2.49
CA VAL A 102 6.74 12.63 -1.98
C VAL A 102 7.09 12.30 -0.54
N VAL A 103 6.13 12.36 0.37
CA VAL A 103 6.33 12.06 1.80
C VAL A 103 5.53 10.83 2.20
N ASP A 104 6.21 9.78 2.67
CA ASP A 104 5.60 8.56 3.23
C ASP A 104 5.47 8.72 4.75
N PHE A 105 4.28 9.14 5.19
CA PHE A 105 3.96 9.33 6.60
C PHE A 105 3.71 8.01 7.31
N ALA A 106 4.34 7.82 8.48
CA ALA A 106 4.37 6.54 9.19
C ALA A 106 4.91 5.41 8.31
N GLY A 107 5.95 5.71 7.52
CA GLY A 107 6.52 4.78 6.53
C GLY A 107 7.43 3.71 7.14
N GLY A 108 7.80 3.84 8.41
CA GLY A 108 8.57 2.86 9.18
C GLY A 108 9.84 2.41 8.46
N SER A 109 10.01 1.10 8.30
CA SER A 109 11.16 0.51 7.62
C SER A 109 11.16 0.67 6.10
N GLY A 110 10.29 1.54 5.56
CA GLY A 110 10.24 1.93 4.15
C GLY A 110 9.57 0.90 3.25
N ALA A 111 8.55 0.18 3.74
CA ALA A 111 7.85 -0.82 2.92
C ALA A 111 7.21 -0.20 1.66
N LEU A 112 6.78 1.07 1.75
CA LEU A 112 6.23 1.86 0.65
C LEU A 112 7.27 2.88 0.12
N GLY A 113 7.89 3.67 1.00
CA GLY A 113 8.85 4.71 0.60
C GLY A 113 10.04 4.23 -0.25
N VAL A 114 10.60 3.05 0.04
CA VAL A 114 11.73 2.51 -0.77
C VAL A 114 11.30 2.15 -2.20
N PRO A 115 10.20 1.39 -2.42
CA PRO A 115 9.63 1.21 -3.76
C PRO A 115 9.27 2.51 -4.47
N LEU A 116 8.72 3.51 -3.78
CA LEU A 116 8.42 4.83 -4.36
C LEU A 116 9.68 5.47 -4.93
N ALA A 117 10.76 5.53 -4.15
CA ALA A 117 12.02 6.13 -4.58
C ALA A 117 12.63 5.39 -5.79
N ALA A 118 12.54 4.07 -5.81
CA ALA A 118 13.05 3.25 -6.91
C ALA A 118 12.27 3.43 -8.22
N LEU A 119 10.96 3.66 -8.14
CA LEU A 119 10.06 3.70 -9.31
C LEU A 119 9.66 5.14 -9.72
N LEU A 120 10.05 6.14 -8.91
CA LEU A 120 9.95 7.57 -9.18
C LEU A 120 11.34 8.22 -9.06
N PRO A 121 12.31 7.87 -9.93
CA PRO A 121 13.71 8.31 -9.78
C PRO A 121 13.91 9.83 -9.90
N ALA A 122 12.98 10.55 -10.53
CA ALA A 122 13.02 12.01 -10.63
C ALA A 122 12.47 12.71 -9.37
N SER A 123 11.66 12.02 -8.56
CA SER A 123 11.04 12.57 -7.35
C SER A 123 11.96 12.43 -6.14
N ARG A 124 11.90 13.38 -5.20
CA ARG A 124 12.47 13.19 -3.86
C ARG A 124 11.47 12.43 -3.00
N VAL A 125 11.92 11.45 -2.24
CA VAL A 125 11.09 10.70 -1.28
C VAL A 125 11.61 10.90 0.14
N THR A 126 10.73 11.28 1.06
CA THR A 126 11.05 11.37 2.49
C THR A 126 10.17 10.41 3.28
N ILE A 127 10.78 9.53 4.08
CA ILE A 127 10.06 8.65 5.01
C ILE A 127 10.03 9.32 6.37
N VAL A 128 8.82 9.58 6.88
CA VAL A 128 8.58 10.16 8.20
C VAL A 128 8.12 9.07 9.16
N ASP A 129 8.84 8.86 10.25
CA ASP A 129 8.43 7.94 11.32
C ASP A 129 9.03 8.34 12.68
N VAL A 130 8.38 7.92 13.76
CA VAL A 130 8.88 8.15 15.14
C VAL A 130 9.98 7.15 15.52
N ASN A 131 9.99 5.97 14.88
CA ASN A 131 10.88 4.88 15.23
C ASN A 131 12.22 4.98 14.46
N ALA A 132 13.25 5.47 15.15
CA ALA A 132 14.61 5.59 14.62
C ALA A 132 15.16 4.28 14.03
N THR A 133 14.97 3.15 14.71
CA THR A 133 15.45 1.84 14.23
C THR A 133 14.77 1.43 12.92
N SER A 134 13.48 1.72 12.78
CA SER A 134 12.78 1.51 11.51
C SER A 134 13.36 2.39 10.39
N LEU A 135 13.60 3.67 10.67
CA LEU A 135 14.23 4.58 9.70
C LEU A 135 15.64 4.16 9.31
N GLU A 136 16.45 3.68 10.26
CA GLU A 136 17.78 3.12 9.98
C GLU A 136 17.71 1.89 9.06
N ILE A 137 16.66 1.06 9.18
CA ILE A 137 16.43 -0.05 8.24
C ILE A 137 16.05 0.49 6.86
N ALA A 138 15.17 1.50 6.79
CA ALA A 138 14.78 2.12 5.52
C ALA A 138 15.97 2.73 4.79
N GLN A 139 16.81 3.47 5.52
CA GLN A 139 18.02 4.11 5.00
C GLN A 139 19.02 3.06 4.46
N ARG A 140 19.31 2.00 5.23
CA ARG A 140 20.17 0.90 4.77
C ARG A 140 19.63 0.20 3.52
N ARG A 141 18.31 0.04 3.41
CA ARG A 141 17.67 -0.55 2.22
C ARG A 141 17.85 0.35 1.00
N ALA A 142 17.70 1.66 1.16
CA ALA A 142 17.92 2.63 0.09
C ALA A 142 19.38 2.64 -0.37
N GLU A 143 20.33 2.67 0.57
CA GLU A 143 21.77 2.60 0.28
C GLU A 143 22.14 1.31 -0.46
N SER A 144 21.64 0.16 0.01
CA SER A 144 21.89 -1.13 -0.64
C SER A 144 21.32 -1.22 -2.04
N ALA A 145 20.24 -0.48 -2.35
CA ALA A 145 19.66 -0.39 -3.69
C ALA A 145 20.18 0.82 -4.49
N HIS A 146 21.19 1.54 -3.97
CA HIS A 146 21.78 2.73 -4.57
C HIS A 146 20.77 3.85 -4.88
N LEU A 147 19.72 3.99 -4.07
CA LEU A 147 18.73 5.04 -4.19
C LEU A 147 19.28 6.35 -3.61
N THR A 148 19.43 7.36 -4.45
CA THR A 148 19.98 8.68 -4.06
C THR A 148 18.91 9.73 -3.78
N ASN A 149 17.66 9.43 -4.12
CA ASN A 149 16.51 10.31 -4.00
C ASN A 149 15.65 10.03 -2.75
N LEU A 150 16.08 9.14 -1.85
CA LEU A 150 15.39 8.79 -0.62
C LEU A 150 16.10 9.40 0.60
N SER A 151 15.32 9.99 1.51
CA SER A 151 15.77 10.45 2.82
C SER A 151 14.82 9.98 3.92
N THR A 152 15.30 9.99 5.16
CA THR A 152 14.50 9.65 6.35
C THR A 152 14.43 10.86 7.28
N TRP A 153 13.29 11.02 7.96
CA TRP A 153 13.07 12.08 8.92
C TRP A 153 12.41 11.49 10.18
N GLN A 154 13.06 11.68 11.32
CA GLN A 154 12.61 11.12 12.60
C GLN A 154 11.77 12.13 13.38
N GLY A 155 10.52 11.78 13.66
CA GLY A 155 9.63 12.58 14.49
C GLY A 155 8.17 12.25 14.29
N HIS A 156 7.29 13.03 14.90
CA HIS A 156 5.85 12.89 14.67
C HIS A 156 5.44 13.55 13.36
N ILE A 157 4.38 13.03 12.74
CA ILE A 157 3.78 13.62 11.52
C ILE A 157 3.44 15.10 11.73
N SER A 158 3.01 15.49 12.94
CA SER A 158 2.66 16.86 13.28
C SER A 158 3.83 17.84 13.26
N ASP A 159 5.05 17.33 13.35
CA ASP A 159 6.26 18.12 13.52
C ASP A 159 7.06 18.22 12.21
N PHE A 160 6.54 17.62 11.13
CA PHE A 160 7.16 17.67 9.80
C PHE A 160 6.69 18.92 9.06
N GLU A 161 7.62 19.86 8.84
CA GLU A 161 7.33 21.20 8.28
C GLU A 161 7.89 21.41 6.86
N ASP A 162 8.62 20.44 6.30
CA ASP A 162 9.16 20.53 4.94
C ASP A 162 8.00 20.56 3.92
N SER A 163 8.09 21.44 2.92
CA SER A 163 7.12 21.51 1.82
C SER A 163 7.14 20.25 0.96
N PHE A 164 5.98 19.71 0.58
CA PHE A 164 5.87 18.53 -0.27
C PHE A 164 4.68 18.63 -1.22
N SER A 165 4.72 17.92 -2.35
CA SER A 165 3.63 17.94 -3.35
C SER A 165 2.71 16.73 -3.26
N LEU A 166 3.17 15.63 -2.64
CA LEU A 166 2.37 14.43 -2.48
C LEU A 166 2.64 13.75 -1.13
N GLY A 167 1.63 13.69 -0.27
CA GLY A 167 1.67 12.89 0.95
C GLY A 167 0.99 11.54 0.77
N VAL A 168 1.65 10.47 1.18
CA VAL A 168 1.11 9.11 1.17
C VAL A 168 1.24 8.47 2.55
N SER A 169 0.36 7.52 2.86
CA SER A 169 0.51 6.67 4.03
C SER A 169 -0.23 5.35 3.84
N LEU A 170 0.48 4.24 4.00
CA LEU A 170 -0.11 2.90 3.86
C LEU A 170 -0.53 2.27 5.19
N HIS A 171 0.08 2.70 6.29
CA HIS A 171 -0.01 2.05 7.59
C HIS A 171 -0.46 2.97 8.73
N ALA A 172 -0.62 4.27 8.49
CA ALA A 172 -1.24 5.14 9.48
C ALA A 172 -2.65 4.63 9.80
N CYS A 173 -2.93 4.48 11.10
CA CYS A 173 -4.24 4.13 11.61
C CYS A 173 -4.62 5.05 12.78
N GLY A 174 -5.92 5.27 12.97
CA GLY A 174 -6.42 6.18 14.00
C GLY A 174 -5.89 7.60 13.82
N ALA A 175 -5.42 8.21 14.91
CA ALA A 175 -4.94 9.60 14.91
C ALA A 175 -3.81 9.87 13.91
N ALA A 176 -2.98 8.88 13.59
CA ALA A 176 -1.91 9.04 12.59
C ALA A 176 -2.48 9.36 11.20
N SER A 177 -3.63 8.76 10.82
CA SER A 177 -4.29 9.03 9.54
C SER A 177 -4.81 10.47 9.49
N ASP A 178 -5.41 10.94 10.58
CA ASP A 178 -5.91 12.32 10.68
C ASP A 178 -4.78 13.35 10.58
N LEU A 179 -3.63 13.07 11.20
CA LEU A 179 -2.45 13.91 11.13
C LEU A 179 -1.85 13.95 9.72
N ALA A 180 -1.75 12.80 9.04
CA ALA A 180 -1.27 12.75 7.65
C ALA A 180 -2.19 13.55 6.71
N MET A 181 -3.52 13.41 6.86
CA MET A 181 -4.47 14.20 6.07
C MET A 181 -4.36 15.70 6.36
N LYS A 182 -4.21 16.10 7.63
CA LYS A 182 -3.99 17.50 8.00
C LYS A 182 -2.70 18.06 7.38
N ALA A 183 -1.62 17.29 7.39
CA ALA A 183 -0.38 17.67 6.74
C ALA A 183 -0.60 17.90 5.23
N CYS A 184 -1.28 16.99 4.53
CA CYS A 184 -1.58 17.14 3.10
C CYS A 184 -2.47 18.35 2.78
N ILE A 185 -3.38 18.75 3.67
CA ILE A 185 -4.23 19.94 3.48
C ILE A 185 -3.43 21.23 3.65
N ALA A 186 -2.38 21.21 4.48
CA ALA A 186 -1.55 22.36 4.78
C ALA A 186 -0.33 22.53 3.86
N ALA A 187 -0.04 21.50 3.04
CA ALA A 187 1.13 21.42 2.16
C ALA A 187 1.09 22.38 0.97
#